data_AF-A0A812F046-F1
#
_entry.id   AF-A0A812F046-F1
#
_cell.length_a   1.000
_cell.length_b   1.000
_cell.length_c   1.000
_cell.angle_alpha   90.00
_cell.angle_beta   90.00
_cell.angle_gamma   90.00
#
_symmetry.space_group_name_H-M   'P 1'
#
loop_
_entity.id
_entity.type
_entity.pdbx_description
1 polymer ?
#
loop_
_entity_poly.entity_id
_entity_poly.type
_entity_poly.pdbx_seq_one_letter_code
_entity_poly.pdbx_strand_id
1 'polypeptide(L)' 'MTAAQTELNKLGKKVELLSKAMHLLLFEEKETLSKKESKEIEKRLSAYLKGKKSEFVNLEDVTNAGSKNTQKRTKRA' A
#
# COMPACT_ATOMS: atom_id res chain seq x y z
N MET A 1 -10.17 2.90 -28.19
CA MET A 1 -10.21 2.60 -26.74
C MET A 1 -10.82 3.80 -26.04
N THR A 2 -11.93 3.64 -25.32
CA THR A 2 -12.58 4.74 -24.60
C THR A 2 -11.79 5.08 -23.33
N ALA A 3 -11.88 6.32 -22.83
CA ALA A 3 -11.21 6.74 -21.60
C ALA A 3 -11.55 5.83 -20.40
N ALA A 4 -12.81 5.36 -20.33
CA ALA A 4 -13.27 4.40 -19.33
C ALA A 4 -12.50 3.06 -19.39
N GLN A 5 -12.21 2.57 -20.59
CA GLN A 5 -11.44 1.32 -20.76
C GLN A 5 -9.99 1.48 -20.28
N THR A 6 -9.39 2.66 -20.47
CA THR A 6 -8.05 2.96 -20.01
C THR A 6 -7.98 3.03 -18.48
N GLU A 7 -8.94 3.68 -17.84
CA GLU A 7 -9.01 3.75 -16.38
C GLU A 7 -9.31 2.39 -15.75
N LEU A 8 -10.18 1.59 -16.36
CA LEU A 8 -10.44 0.22 -15.92
C LEU A 8 -9.17 -0.65 -15.98
N ASN A 9 -8.37 -0.48 -17.03
CA ASN A 9 -7.12 -1.23 -17.18
C ASN A 9 -6.05 -0.79 -16.16
N LYS A 10 -5.96 0.51 -15.87
CA LYS A 10 -5.10 1.02 -14.79
C LYS A 10 -5.54 0.49 -13.43
N LEU A 11 -6.85 0.43 -13.18
CA LEU A 11 -7.39 -0.11 -11.95
C LEU A 11 -7.09 -1.61 -11.82
N GLY A 12 -7.26 -2.38 -12.90
CA GLY A 12 -6.91 -3.81 -12.94
C GLY A 12 -5.46 -4.07 -12.53
N LYS A 13 -4.51 -3.29 -13.08
CA LYS A 13 -3.09 -3.39 -12.72
C LYS A 13 -2.81 -3.07 -11.24
N LYS A 14 -3.52 -2.10 -10.66
CA LYS A 14 -3.39 -1.75 -9.23
C LYS A 14 -3.93 -2.87 -8.33
N VAL A 15 -5.08 -3.46 -8.69
CA VAL A 15 -5.68 -4.58 -7.95
C VAL A 15 -4.78 -5.81 -8.02
N GLU A 16 -4.21 -6.10 -9.19
CA GLU A 16 -3.28 -7.22 -9.37
C GLU A 16 -2.04 -7.07 -8.47
N LEU A 17 -1.46 -5.87 -8.40
CA LEU A 17 -0.31 -5.57 -7.54
C LEU A 17 -0.64 -5.78 -6.05
N LEU A 18 -1.82 -5.33 -5.61
CA LEU A 18 -2.27 -5.51 -4.23
C LEU A 18 -2.51 -6.99 -3.89
N SER A 19 -3.04 -7.77 -4.83
CA SER A 19 -3.24 -9.21 -4.65
C SER A 19 -1.91 -9.95 -4.46
N LYS A 20 -0.89 -9.63 -5.27
CA LYS A 20 0.47 -10.19 -5.14
C LYS A 20 1.11 -9.84 -3.80
N ALA A 21 1.00 -8.56 -3.38
CA ALA A 21 1.51 -8.12 -2.09
C ALA A 21 0.81 -8.82 -0.91
N MET A 22 -0.50 -9.06 -0.98
CA MET A 22 -1.22 -9.86 0.02
C MET A 22 -0.78 -11.32 0.03
N HIS A 23 -0.57 -11.92 -1.14
CA HIS A 23 -0.11 -13.30 -1.24
C HIS A 23 1.26 -13.48 -0.59
N LEU A 24 2.17 -12.55 -0.82
CA LEU A 24 3.47 -12.48 -0.15
C LEU A 24 3.37 -12.38 1.37
N LEU A 25 2.44 -11.55 1.85
CA LEU A 25 2.21 -11.32 3.28
C LEU A 25 1.61 -12.55 3.98
N LEU A 26 0.76 -13.31 3.27
CA LEU A 26 -0.04 -14.38 3.85
C LEU A 26 0.58 -15.78 3.73
N PHE A 27 1.42 -16.02 2.70
CA PHE A 27 1.81 -17.38 2.36
C PHE A 27 3.31 -17.69 2.47
N GLU A 28 4.17 -16.73 2.85
CA GLU A 28 5.64 -16.90 3.00
C GLU A 28 6.34 -17.67 1.86
N GLU A 29 5.72 -17.79 0.69
CA GLU A 29 6.43 -18.21 -0.51
C GLU A 29 7.30 -17.02 -0.91
N LYS A 30 8.61 -17.18 -0.73
CA LYS A 30 9.63 -16.19 -1.12
C LYS A 30 9.39 -15.78 -2.58
N GLU A 31 8.68 -14.68 -2.82
CA GLU A 31 8.82 -14.01 -4.11
C GLU A 31 10.31 -13.68 -4.23
N THR A 32 10.88 -14.07 -5.35
CA THR A 32 12.25 -13.75 -5.70
C THR A 32 12.39 -12.24 -5.87
N LEU A 33 12.67 -11.55 -4.77
CA LEU A 33 13.01 -10.13 -4.79
C LEU A 33 14.23 -9.91 -5.68
N SER A 34 14.16 -8.93 -6.58
CA SER A 34 15.32 -8.54 -7.37
C SER A 34 16.41 -7.97 -6.44
N LYS A 35 17.68 -8.04 -6.88
CA LYS A 35 18.81 -7.43 -6.13
C LYS A 35 18.61 -5.93 -5.89
N LYS A 36 17.86 -5.24 -6.75
CA LYS A 36 17.57 -3.81 -6.62
C LYS A 36 16.57 -3.56 -5.49
N GLU A 37 15.51 -4.35 -5.42
CA GLU A 37 14.49 -4.26 -4.37
C GLU A 37 15.08 -4.62 -3.01
N SER A 38 15.88 -5.69 -2.93
CA SER A 38 16.56 -6.08 -1.70
C SER A 38 17.49 -4.98 -1.17
N LYS A 39 18.30 -4.34 -2.04
CA LYS A 39 19.17 -3.23 -1.64
C LYS A 39 18.39 -2.01 -1.13
N GLU A 40 17.26 -1.70 -1.76
CA GLU A 40 16.44 -0.57 -1.35
C GLU A 40 15.78 -0.81 0.01
N ILE A 41 15.30 -2.03 0.25
CA ILE A 41 14.74 -2.45 1.55
C ILE A 41 15.80 -2.32 2.64
N GLU A 42 17.01 -2.84 2.40
CA GLU A 42 18.12 -2.80 3.37
C GLU A 42 18.54 -1.36 3.70
N LYS A 43 18.60 -0.49 2.69
CA LYS A 43 18.90 0.93 2.84
C LYS A 43 17.85 1.64 3.71
N ARG A 44 16.56 1.40 3.44
CA ARG A 44 15.45 2.02 4.20
C ARG A 44 15.42 1.53 5.64
N LEU A 45 15.57 0.22 5.86
CA LEU A 45 15.65 -0.34 7.21
C LEU A 45 16.81 0.25 8.00
N SER A 46 17.99 0.36 7.37
CA SER A 46 19.16 0.99 7.98
C SER A 46 18.93 2.46 8.32
N ALA A 47 18.23 3.21 7.47
CA ALA A 47 17.88 4.60 7.74
C ALA A 47 16.89 4.72 8.92
N TYR A 48 15.89 3.83 8.99
CA TYR A 48 14.94 3.75 10.09
C TYR A 48 15.63 3.47 11.44
N LEU A 49 16.51 2.46 11.49
CA LEU A 49 17.28 2.11 12.68
C LEU A 49 18.22 3.23 13.14
N LYS A 50 18.69 4.06 12.20
CA LYS A 50 19.48 5.28 12.47
C LYS A 50 18.63 6.48 12.86
N GLY A 51 17.31 6.31 13.05
CA GLY A 51 16.41 7.36 13.51
C GLY A 51 15.87 8.31 12.43
N LYS A 52 16.15 8.05 11.14
CA LYS A 52 15.57 8.82 10.02
C LYS A 52 14.14 8.35 9.74
N LYS A 53 13.23 8.63 10.67
CA LYS A 53 11.83 8.16 10.63
C LYS A 53 10.90 9.01 9.76
N SER A 54 11.38 10.12 9.20
CA SER A 54 10.57 11.08 8.42
C SER A 54 9.92 10.49 7.16
N GLU A 55 10.46 9.39 6.63
CA GLU A 55 9.92 8.69 5.46
C GLU A 55 8.96 7.55 5.83
N PHE A 56 8.71 7.32 7.13
CA PHE A 56 7.89 6.24 7.65
C PHE A 56 6.66 6.80 8.35
N VAL A 57 5.52 6.15 8.15
CA VAL A 57 4.25 6.50 8.80
C VAL A 57 3.86 5.38 9.74
N ASN A 58 3.25 5.70 10.88
CA ASN A 58 2.70 4.68 11.75
C ASN A 58 1.46 4.06 11.10
N LEU A 59 1.39 2.73 11.15
CA LEU A 59 0.29 1.99 10.54
C LEU A 59 -1.07 2.34 11.16
N GLU A 60 -1.10 2.61 12.48
CA GLU A 60 -2.28 3.04 13.22
C GLU A 60 -2.83 4.40 12.73
N ASP A 61 -1.95 5.31 12.30
CA ASP A 61 -2.36 6.60 11.76
C ASP A 61 -3.04 6.44 10.39
N VAL A 62 -2.63 5.43 9.62
CA VAL A 62 -3.18 5.12 8.30
C VAL A 62 -4.53 4.39 8.41
N THR A 63 -4.68 3.46 9.36
CA THR A 63 -5.94 2.71 9.54
C THR A 63 -7.06 3.57 10.11
N ASN A 64 -6.73 4.57 10.93
CA ASN A 64 -7.70 5.51 11.50
C ASN A 64 -8.17 6.60 10.53
N ALA A 65 -7.42 6.88 9.46
CA ALA A 65 -7.77 7.87 8.45
C ALA A 65 -8.96 7.44 7.55
N GLY A 66 -9.18 6.14 7.37
CA GLY A 66 -10.27 5.59 6.55
C GLY A 66 -11.65 5.60 7.23
N SER A 67 -11.72 5.75 8.56
CA SER A 67 -12.95 5.52 9.33
C SER A 67 -13.82 6.78 9.52
N LYS A 68 -13.32 7.98 9.20
CA LYS A 68 -14.02 9.25 9.51
C LYS A 68 -15.01 9.73 8.45
N ASN A 69 -15.17 9.04 7.31
CA ASN A 69 -15.93 9.58 6.16
C ASN A 69 -17.32 8.95 5.90
N THR A 70 -17.81 8.02 6.72
CA THR A 70 -19.14 7.38 6.50
C THR A 70 -20.24 7.81 7.47
N GLN A 71 -19.96 8.62 8.49
CA GLN A 71 -20.95 8.96 9.53
C GLN A 71 -21.27 10.45 9.57
N LYS A 72 -21.78 11.02 8.47
CA LYS A 72 -22.44 12.34 8.55
C LYS A 72 -23.49 12.57 7.47
N ARG A 73 -24.41 11.62 7.27
CA ARG A 73 -25.56 11.92 6.40
C ARG A 73 -26.80 11.05 6.60
N THR A 74 -27.38 11.05 7.80
CA THR A 74 -28.83 10.83 7.98
C THR A 74 -29.27 11.30 9.36
N LYS A 75 -29.81 12.53 9.40
CA LYS A 75 -30.93 12.97 10.25
C LYS A 75 -31.22 14.44 9.90
N ARG A 76 -32.06 14.63 8.90
CA ARG A 76 -32.98 15.77 8.77
C ARG A 76 -34.36 15.10 8.78
N ALA A 77 -35.04 15.20 9.91
CA ALA A 77 -36.05 16.21 10.23
C ALA A 77 -37.40 15.76 9.67
#